data_AF-A0A956F664-F1
#
_entry.id   AF-A0A956F664-F1
#
_cell.length_a   1.000
_cell.length_b   1.000
_cell.length_c   1.000
_cell.angle_alpha   90.00
_cell.angle_beta   90.00
_cell.angle_gamma   90.00
#
_symmetry.space_group_name_H-M   'P 1'
#
loop_
_entity.id
_entity.type
_entity.pdbx_description
1 polymer ?
#
loop_
_entity_poly.entity_id
_entity_poly.type
_entity_poly.pdbx_seq_one_letter_code
_entity_poly.pdbx_strand_id
1 'polypeptide(L)'
;MRDPLGLAEPFGLDAELAPVLDMLDGTRTLPQIRQSLLMTQSLDLPLAELSAFVEQLRDQGLLDDDAFRERWADAHTDFLEAPVRAPTLAGLVYPDRADALAAALERAIPSQPPGVPRQRPGSSVIGVLAPHGPLDRVGPLLDETLRGLPPPEAIEQVVILGTDHGPGLLPYALTGKPFLTPLGRVPAATELLGALERRVGWVLREEIRHRDAISIELAVVVLQHLYGDRCPPVLPVLCGSTALSSEDQQDARERFELALGSLCEDRPVLWWVSAELGHAGPAFGRPPLHDLHRVELQDRDAQLVAALLRGDDAKLVELARREHAQGPASGGPALAAAARLLPPGYRGELVRQTSYEAPGSDPGVVGIAGARLHAPSAR
;
A
#
# COMPACT_ATOMS: atom_id res chain seq x y z
N MET A 1 -19.92 -5.00 -2.01
CA MET A 1 -18.98 -4.06 -1.36
C MET A 1 -17.88 -4.86 -0.69
N ARG A 2 -16.70 -4.25 -0.52
CA ARG A 2 -15.59 -4.83 0.26
C ARG A 2 -15.32 -3.89 1.43
N ASP A 3 -15.19 -4.46 2.62
CA ASP A 3 -14.84 -3.70 3.81
C ASP A 3 -13.35 -3.32 3.75
N PRO A 4 -13.01 -2.01 3.74
CA PRO A 4 -11.61 -1.57 3.73
C PRO A 4 -10.85 -1.95 5.00
N LEU A 5 -11.56 -2.26 6.10
CA LEU A 5 -10.97 -2.74 7.32
C LEU A 5 -10.78 -4.25 7.32
N GLY A 6 -11.41 -5.03 6.42
CA GLY A 6 -11.27 -6.49 6.40
C GLY A 6 -11.86 -7.21 7.62
N LEU A 7 -12.86 -6.61 8.28
CA LEU A 7 -13.64 -7.23 9.37
C LEU A 7 -14.86 -7.97 8.86
N ALA A 8 -15.47 -7.48 7.78
CA ALA A 8 -16.65 -8.09 7.17
C ALA A 8 -16.29 -8.89 5.91
N GLU A 9 -16.94 -10.04 5.74
CA GLU A 9 -16.91 -10.79 4.47
C GLU A 9 -17.51 -9.95 3.33
N PRO A 10 -17.03 -10.09 2.08
CA PRO A 10 -17.62 -9.41 0.94
C PRO A 10 -19.11 -9.71 0.80
N PHE A 11 -19.93 -8.68 0.72
CA PHE A 11 -21.39 -8.81 0.59
C PHE A 11 -21.92 -8.06 -0.62
N GLY A 12 -23.01 -8.56 -1.21
CA GLY A 12 -23.78 -7.85 -2.23
C GLY A 12 -24.83 -6.97 -1.57
N LEU A 13 -24.99 -5.75 -2.07
CA LEU A 13 -26.07 -4.86 -1.68
C LEU A 13 -26.90 -4.51 -2.92
N ASP A 14 -28.22 -4.57 -2.80
CA ASP A 14 -29.10 -4.01 -3.82
C ASP A 14 -28.92 -2.48 -3.87
N ALA A 15 -28.70 -1.94 -5.07
CA ALA A 15 -28.52 -0.51 -5.26
C ALA A 15 -29.77 0.29 -4.81
N GLU A 16 -30.95 -0.32 -4.83
CA GLU A 16 -32.20 0.30 -4.34
C GLU A 16 -32.14 0.61 -2.83
N LEU A 17 -31.29 -0.07 -2.06
CA LEU A 17 -31.12 0.13 -0.62
C LEU A 17 -30.09 1.23 -0.27
N ALA A 18 -29.42 1.84 -1.26
CA ALA A 18 -28.44 2.90 -1.01
C ALA A 18 -28.98 4.08 -0.18
N PRO A 19 -30.22 4.59 -0.43
CA PRO A 19 -30.79 5.67 0.39
C PRO A 19 -30.98 5.29 1.87
N VAL A 20 -31.09 3.99 2.19
CA VAL A 20 -31.15 3.54 3.58
C VAL A 20 -29.81 3.78 4.27
N LEU A 21 -28.71 3.43 3.61
CA LEU A 21 -27.36 3.61 4.15
C LEU A 21 -27.05 5.07 4.48
N ASP A 22 -27.46 5.99 3.60
CA ASP A 22 -27.29 7.43 3.80
C ASP A 22 -27.98 7.96 5.06
N MET A 23 -28.98 7.22 5.58
CA MET A 23 -29.74 7.56 6.77
C MET A 23 -29.28 6.87 8.06
N LEU A 24 -28.38 5.88 7.98
CA LEU A 24 -27.84 5.14 9.12
C LEU A 24 -26.68 5.89 9.79
N ASP A 25 -26.95 7.10 10.29
CA ASP A 25 -25.96 7.98 10.94
C ASP A 25 -25.99 7.92 12.48
N GLY A 26 -26.77 7.00 13.05
CA GLY A 26 -26.93 6.86 14.50
C GLY A 26 -27.85 7.90 15.16
N THR A 27 -28.43 8.84 14.41
CA THR A 27 -29.29 9.91 14.96
C THR A 27 -30.80 9.63 14.83
N ARG A 28 -31.18 8.58 14.09
CA ARG A 28 -32.58 8.24 13.78
C ARG A 28 -32.92 6.81 14.18
N THR A 29 -34.16 6.61 14.60
CA THR A 29 -34.77 5.28 14.78
C THR A 29 -35.25 4.73 13.43
N LEU A 30 -35.37 3.40 13.30
CA LEU A 30 -35.86 2.76 12.06
C LEU A 30 -37.23 3.29 11.59
N PRO A 31 -38.23 3.56 12.47
CA PRO A 31 -39.47 4.20 12.04
C PRO A 31 -39.27 5.60 11.46
N GLN A 32 -38.34 6.40 12.00
CA GLN A 32 -38.01 7.72 11.47
C GLN A 32 -37.32 7.62 10.10
N ILE A 33 -36.39 6.67 9.94
CA ILE A 33 -35.73 6.41 8.65
C ILE A 33 -36.78 6.05 7.60
N ARG A 34 -37.65 5.08 7.88
CA ARG A 34 -38.74 4.70 6.98
C ARG A 34 -39.65 5.89 6.64
N GLN A 35 -40.02 6.69 7.64
CA GLN A 35 -40.85 7.88 7.40
C GLN A 35 -40.15 8.88 6.46
N SER A 36 -38.86 9.13 6.65
CA SER A 36 -38.10 10.01 5.78
C SER A 36 -38.02 9.49 4.34
N LEU A 37 -37.71 8.19 4.15
CA LEU A 37 -37.63 7.57 2.82
C LEU A 37 -38.94 7.67 2.04
N LEU A 38 -40.08 7.51 2.74
CA LEU A 38 -41.41 7.70 2.18
C LEU A 38 -41.67 9.16 1.79
N MET A 39 -41.29 10.11 2.65
CA MET A 39 -41.53 11.54 2.40
C MET A 39 -40.67 12.10 1.27
N THR A 40 -39.45 11.58 1.10
CA THR A 40 -38.56 11.93 -0.01
C THR A 40 -38.87 11.14 -1.30
N GLN A 41 -39.82 10.20 -1.24
CA GLN A 41 -40.16 9.27 -2.33
C GLN A 41 -38.92 8.51 -2.85
N SER A 42 -37.93 8.29 -1.98
CA SER A 42 -36.70 7.60 -2.33
C SER A 42 -36.86 6.09 -2.32
N LEU A 43 -37.64 5.57 -1.37
CA LEU A 43 -37.93 4.14 -1.22
C LEU A 43 -39.18 3.92 -0.35
N ASP A 44 -40.05 2.99 -0.74
CA ASP A 44 -41.18 2.52 0.07
C ASP A 44 -40.90 1.09 0.54
N LEU A 45 -40.36 0.97 1.75
CA LEU A 45 -39.98 -0.31 2.36
C LEU A 45 -40.76 -0.57 3.65
N PRO A 46 -41.37 -1.75 3.85
CA PRO A 46 -41.98 -2.12 5.12
C PRO A 46 -40.97 -2.05 6.28
N LEU A 47 -41.42 -1.62 7.46
CA LEU A 47 -40.53 -1.48 8.63
C LEU A 47 -39.85 -2.81 9.01
N ALA A 48 -40.51 -3.94 8.81
CA ALA A 48 -39.93 -5.26 9.07
C ALA A 48 -38.76 -5.58 8.14
N GLU A 49 -38.88 -5.25 6.85
CA GLU A 49 -37.80 -5.44 5.87
C GLU A 49 -36.63 -4.49 6.13
N LEU A 50 -36.91 -3.22 6.47
CA LEU A 50 -35.89 -2.28 6.91
C LEU A 50 -35.14 -2.80 8.15
N SER A 51 -35.87 -3.34 9.11
CA SER A 51 -35.26 -3.89 10.34
C SER A 51 -34.39 -5.10 10.04
N ALA A 52 -34.87 -6.03 9.21
CA ALA A 52 -34.10 -7.21 8.80
C ALA A 52 -32.82 -6.81 8.06
N PHE A 53 -32.90 -5.80 7.19
CA PHE A 53 -31.74 -5.28 6.47
C PHE A 53 -30.69 -4.66 7.42
N VAL A 54 -31.12 -3.84 8.39
CA VAL A 54 -30.20 -3.24 9.36
C VAL A 54 -29.58 -4.29 10.29
N GLU A 55 -30.35 -5.29 10.73
CA GLU A 55 -29.78 -6.42 11.51
C GLU A 55 -28.77 -7.22 10.68
N GLN A 56 -29.00 -7.42 9.38
CA GLN A 56 -28.01 -8.06 8.51
C GLN A 56 -26.70 -7.26 8.45
N LEU A 57 -26.77 -5.92 8.38
CA LEU A 57 -25.57 -5.07 8.42
C LEU A 57 -24.85 -5.16 9.77
N ARG A 58 -25.59 -5.18 10.87
CA ARG A 58 -25.03 -5.39 12.23
C ARG A 58 -24.32 -6.73 12.34
N ASP A 59 -24.99 -7.82 11.94
CA ASP A 59 -24.44 -9.17 12.04
C ASP A 59 -23.12 -9.31 11.27
N GLN A 60 -23.01 -8.60 10.13
CA GLN A 60 -21.81 -8.50 9.31
C GLN A 60 -20.74 -7.54 9.86
N GLY A 61 -21.03 -6.76 10.91
CA GLY A 61 -20.10 -5.79 11.49
C GLY A 61 -19.92 -4.53 10.63
N LEU A 62 -20.97 -4.09 9.94
CA LEU A 62 -20.93 -2.94 9.02
C LEU A 62 -21.50 -1.65 9.62
N LEU A 63 -21.97 -1.71 10.86
CA LEU A 63 -22.50 -0.57 11.60
C LEU A 63 -21.58 -0.29 12.79
N ASP A 64 -21.28 0.99 13.08
CA ASP A 64 -20.53 1.37 14.28
C ASP A 64 -21.41 1.21 15.55
N ASP A 65 -21.61 -0.03 15.95
CA ASP A 65 -22.26 -0.43 17.17
C ASP A 65 -21.33 -1.31 18.04
N ASP A 66 -21.84 -1.80 19.15
CA ASP A 66 -21.05 -2.60 20.09
C ASP A 66 -20.52 -3.88 19.44
N ALA A 67 -21.26 -4.50 18.50
CA ALA A 67 -20.81 -5.70 17.82
C ALA A 67 -19.62 -5.43 16.88
N PHE A 68 -19.65 -4.32 16.12
CA PHE A 68 -18.48 -3.90 15.35
C PHE A 68 -17.27 -3.59 16.25
N ARG A 69 -17.49 -2.85 17.35
CA ARG A 69 -16.41 -2.45 18.27
C ARG A 69 -15.75 -3.65 18.94
N GLU A 70 -16.53 -4.65 19.33
CA GLU A 70 -16.01 -5.92 19.84
C GLU A 70 -15.19 -6.64 18.76
N ARG A 71 -15.73 -6.82 17.54
CA ARG A 71 -14.99 -7.43 16.42
C ARG A 71 -13.70 -6.70 16.09
N TRP A 72 -13.71 -5.36 16.12
CA TRP A 72 -12.53 -4.54 15.90
C TRP A 72 -11.50 -4.70 17.03
N ALA A 73 -11.94 -4.75 18.28
CA ALA A 73 -11.06 -4.97 19.43
C ALA A 73 -10.42 -6.37 19.40
N ASP A 74 -11.18 -7.40 19.02
CA ASP A 74 -10.68 -8.77 18.85
C ASP A 74 -9.64 -8.82 17.73
N ALA A 75 -9.98 -8.30 16.56
CA ALA A 75 -9.07 -8.17 15.42
C ALA A 75 -7.75 -7.46 15.77
N HIS A 76 -7.85 -6.37 16.54
CA HIS A 76 -6.70 -5.61 16.99
C HIS A 76 -5.84 -6.42 17.95
N THR A 77 -6.46 -7.09 18.92
CA THR A 77 -5.79 -7.95 19.90
C THR A 77 -5.09 -9.11 19.20
N ASP A 78 -5.80 -9.85 18.35
CA ASP A 78 -5.27 -10.98 17.58
C ASP A 78 -4.04 -10.57 16.78
N PHE A 79 -4.10 -9.44 16.09
CA PHE A 79 -2.98 -8.97 15.30
C PHE A 79 -1.80 -8.54 16.18
N LEU A 80 -2.02 -7.80 17.27
CA LEU A 80 -0.95 -7.37 18.17
C LEU A 80 -0.26 -8.55 18.87
N GLU A 81 -1.01 -9.57 19.28
CA GLU A 81 -0.48 -10.77 19.93
C GLU A 81 0.21 -11.73 18.95
N ALA A 82 -0.12 -11.66 17.65
CA ALA A 82 0.50 -12.52 16.65
C ALA A 82 2.04 -12.32 16.59
N PRO A 83 2.85 -13.39 16.68
CA PRO A 83 4.31 -13.27 16.68
C PRO A 83 4.89 -12.94 15.29
N VAL A 84 4.08 -13.03 14.25
CA VAL A 84 4.45 -12.89 12.84
C VAL A 84 3.32 -12.21 12.07
N ARG A 85 3.65 -11.59 10.94
CA ARG A 85 2.65 -11.22 9.93
C ARG A 85 2.46 -12.42 9.00
N ALA A 86 1.38 -13.18 9.19
CA ALA A 86 0.99 -14.30 8.31
C ALA A 86 0.51 -13.78 6.93
N PRO A 87 0.76 -14.46 5.80
CA PRO A 87 0.34 -13.97 4.48
C PRO A 87 -1.19 -13.92 4.39
N THR A 88 -1.76 -12.79 3.96
CA THR A 88 -3.22 -12.65 3.78
C THR A 88 -3.63 -12.69 2.32
N LEU A 89 -2.68 -12.56 1.39
CA LEU A 89 -2.95 -12.57 -0.05
C LEU A 89 -2.63 -13.92 -0.72
N ALA A 90 -2.06 -14.87 0.04
CA ALA A 90 -1.85 -16.24 -0.42
C ALA A 90 -3.19 -16.90 -0.77
N GLY A 91 -3.29 -17.48 -1.97
CA GLY A 91 -4.52 -18.06 -2.51
C GLY A 91 -5.49 -17.04 -3.11
N LEU A 92 -5.29 -15.74 -2.89
CA LEU A 92 -6.14 -14.66 -3.39
C LEU A 92 -5.48 -13.89 -4.53
N VAL A 93 -4.26 -13.39 -4.31
CA VAL A 93 -3.51 -12.56 -5.27
C VAL A 93 -2.33 -13.33 -5.87
N TYR A 94 -1.75 -14.26 -5.11
CA TYR A 94 -0.66 -15.12 -5.54
C TYR A 94 -0.85 -16.55 -4.99
N PRO A 95 -0.23 -17.58 -5.59
CA PRO A 95 -0.41 -18.97 -5.12
C PRO A 95 0.00 -19.18 -3.66
N ASP A 96 -0.81 -19.93 -2.91
CA ASP A 96 -0.57 -20.28 -1.50
C ASP A 96 0.45 -21.42 -1.31
N ARG A 97 0.62 -22.26 -2.33
CA ARG A 97 1.63 -23.32 -2.33
C ARG A 97 3.00 -22.82 -2.76
N ALA A 98 4.04 -23.19 -2.01
CA ALA A 98 5.41 -22.78 -2.23
C ALA A 98 5.93 -23.07 -3.66
N ASP A 99 5.69 -24.27 -4.19
CA ASP A 99 6.12 -24.68 -5.53
C ASP A 99 5.41 -23.89 -6.64
N ALA A 100 4.10 -23.67 -6.49
CA ALA A 100 3.30 -22.89 -7.42
C ALA A 100 3.70 -21.40 -7.41
N LEU A 101 3.97 -20.84 -6.22
CA LEU A 101 4.43 -19.46 -6.08
C LEU A 101 5.83 -19.28 -6.67
N ALA A 102 6.75 -20.19 -6.39
CA ALA A 102 8.09 -20.17 -6.98
C ALA A 102 8.03 -20.22 -8.51
N ALA A 103 7.18 -21.09 -9.08
CA ALA A 103 6.99 -21.16 -10.53
C ALA A 103 6.34 -19.89 -11.11
N ALA A 104 5.41 -19.25 -10.39
CA ALA A 104 4.79 -17.99 -10.81
C ALA A 104 5.80 -16.84 -10.80
N LEU A 105 6.61 -16.74 -9.74
CA LEU A 105 7.66 -15.73 -9.62
C LEU A 105 8.81 -15.96 -10.61
N GLU A 106 9.19 -17.20 -10.89
CA GLU A 106 10.21 -17.50 -11.92
C GLU A 106 9.72 -17.13 -13.32
N ARG A 107 8.41 -17.25 -13.61
CA ARG A 107 7.85 -16.73 -14.88
C ARG A 107 7.83 -15.20 -14.94
N ALA A 108 7.51 -14.55 -13.82
CA ALA A 108 7.39 -13.10 -13.73
C ALA A 108 8.75 -12.39 -13.69
N ILE A 109 9.69 -12.94 -12.92
CA ILE A 109 11.03 -12.43 -12.59
C ILE A 109 12.03 -13.59 -12.76
N PRO A 110 12.42 -13.90 -14.01
CA PRO A 110 13.22 -15.09 -14.30
C PRO A 110 14.63 -15.03 -13.74
N SER A 111 15.14 -16.17 -13.29
CA SER A 111 16.56 -16.33 -12.99
C SER A 111 17.39 -15.97 -14.22
N GLN A 112 18.48 -15.23 -14.00
CA GLN A 112 19.32 -14.81 -15.12
C GLN A 112 20.16 -15.98 -15.65
N PRO A 113 20.53 -15.98 -16.94
CA PRO A 113 21.41 -16.99 -17.49
C PRO A 113 22.71 -17.13 -16.68
N PRO A 114 23.31 -18.33 -16.60
CA PRO A 114 24.61 -18.51 -15.95
C PRO A 114 25.64 -17.49 -16.44
N GLY A 115 26.31 -16.81 -15.50
CA GLY A 115 27.32 -15.78 -15.80
C GLY A 115 26.77 -14.37 -16.03
N VAL A 116 25.46 -14.17 -16.06
CA VAL A 116 24.82 -12.84 -16.07
C VAL A 116 24.21 -12.60 -14.70
N PRO A 117 24.86 -11.87 -13.79
CA PRO A 117 24.35 -11.75 -12.44
C PRO A 117 23.20 -10.73 -12.39
N ARG A 118 22.05 -11.13 -11.80
CA ARG A 118 20.95 -10.19 -11.50
C ARG A 118 21.41 -9.12 -10.53
N GLN A 119 22.08 -9.56 -9.46
CA GLN A 119 22.67 -8.70 -8.44
C GLN A 119 24.08 -8.29 -8.87
N ARG A 120 24.53 -7.08 -8.51
CA ARG A 120 25.85 -6.57 -8.90
C ARG A 120 26.64 -6.13 -7.68
N PRO A 121 27.78 -6.77 -7.36
CA PRO A 121 28.72 -6.23 -6.39
C PRO A 121 29.14 -4.80 -6.76
N GLY A 122 29.21 -3.91 -5.77
CA GLY A 122 29.50 -2.49 -6.00
C GLY A 122 28.40 -1.73 -6.74
N SER A 123 27.17 -2.25 -6.76
CA SER A 123 26.02 -1.53 -7.31
C SER A 123 25.87 -0.16 -6.65
N SER A 124 25.61 0.86 -7.47
CA SER A 124 25.21 2.18 -6.97
C SER A 124 23.72 2.25 -6.65
N VAL A 125 22.93 1.22 -6.94
CA VAL A 125 21.49 1.21 -6.64
C VAL A 125 21.29 1.07 -5.14
N ILE A 126 20.68 2.09 -4.55
CA ILE A 126 20.30 2.15 -3.14
C ILE A 126 18.79 2.01 -2.95
N GLY A 127 18.00 2.03 -4.03
CA GLY A 127 16.58 1.83 -3.93
C GLY A 127 15.88 1.61 -5.26
N VAL A 128 14.59 1.27 -5.19
CA VAL A 128 13.73 1.07 -6.35
C VAL A 128 12.36 1.66 -6.11
N LEU A 129 11.73 2.16 -7.19
CA LEU A 129 10.28 2.24 -7.30
C LEU A 129 9.81 0.95 -7.96
N ALA A 130 9.00 0.17 -7.25
CA ALA A 130 8.47 -1.09 -7.72
C ALA A 130 6.94 -1.11 -7.55
N PRO A 131 6.17 -1.50 -8.58
CA PRO A 131 4.73 -1.67 -8.45
C PRO A 131 4.38 -2.87 -7.58
N HIS A 132 3.20 -2.83 -6.94
CA HIS A 132 2.61 -3.95 -6.23
C HIS A 132 1.26 -4.31 -6.87
N GLY A 133 1.26 -5.34 -7.72
CA GLY A 133 0.05 -5.79 -8.39
C GLY A 133 0.13 -7.27 -8.75
N PRO A 134 -0.87 -7.80 -9.47
CA PRO A 134 -0.85 -9.18 -9.94
C PRO A 134 0.42 -9.49 -10.74
N LEU A 135 1.10 -10.60 -10.39
CA LEU A 135 2.43 -10.93 -10.93
C LEU A 135 2.46 -11.06 -12.45
N ASP A 136 1.35 -11.47 -13.07
CA ASP A 136 1.19 -11.56 -14.53
C ASP A 136 1.16 -10.17 -15.21
N ARG A 137 0.77 -9.12 -14.48
CA ARG A 137 0.71 -7.74 -14.98
C ARG A 137 1.99 -6.98 -14.70
N VAL A 138 2.50 -7.08 -13.48
CA VAL A 138 3.67 -6.28 -13.05
C VAL A 138 5.01 -6.99 -13.23
N GLY A 139 5.00 -8.32 -13.42
CA GLY A 139 6.19 -9.17 -13.51
C GLY A 139 7.27 -8.66 -14.46
N PRO A 140 6.96 -8.39 -15.75
CA PRO A 140 7.96 -7.87 -16.68
C PRO A 140 8.61 -6.56 -16.22
N LEU A 141 7.83 -5.64 -15.63
CA LEU A 141 8.36 -4.38 -15.12
C LEU A 141 9.24 -4.60 -13.88
N LEU A 142 8.83 -5.49 -12.97
CA LEU A 142 9.64 -5.91 -11.83
C LEU A 142 10.96 -6.53 -12.31
N ASP A 143 10.93 -7.45 -13.26
CA ASP A 143 12.13 -8.08 -13.80
C ASP A 143 13.15 -7.05 -14.31
N GLU A 144 12.71 -6.11 -15.14
CA GLU A 144 13.56 -5.06 -15.69
C GLU A 144 14.11 -4.14 -14.59
N THR A 145 13.29 -3.80 -13.60
CA THR A 145 13.62 -2.85 -12.53
C THR A 145 14.63 -3.41 -11.54
N LEU A 146 14.49 -4.69 -11.20
CA LEU A 146 15.26 -5.36 -10.15
C LEU A 146 16.62 -5.89 -10.63
N ARG A 147 17.00 -5.60 -11.88
CA ARG A 147 18.35 -5.88 -12.39
C ARG A 147 19.34 -4.86 -11.85
N GLY A 148 20.50 -5.33 -11.43
CA GLY A 148 21.59 -4.52 -10.92
C GLY A 148 21.47 -4.17 -9.44
N LEU A 149 20.56 -4.78 -8.69
CA LEU A 149 20.48 -4.60 -7.23
C LEU A 149 21.76 -5.08 -6.53
N PRO A 150 22.11 -4.53 -5.35
CA PRO A 150 23.20 -5.06 -4.55
C PRO A 150 22.95 -6.52 -4.15
N PRO A 151 24.02 -7.34 -3.99
CA PRO A 151 23.88 -8.67 -3.41
C PRO A 151 23.48 -8.57 -1.92
N PRO A 152 22.87 -9.60 -1.33
CA PRO A 152 22.34 -9.53 0.03
C PRO A 152 23.41 -9.20 1.08
N GLU A 153 24.64 -9.68 0.92
CA GLU A 153 25.76 -9.35 1.83
C GLU A 153 26.19 -7.87 1.80
N ALA A 154 25.74 -7.08 0.83
CA ALA A 154 25.98 -5.64 0.73
C ALA A 154 24.80 -4.81 1.26
N ILE A 155 23.76 -5.45 1.81
CA ILE A 155 22.57 -4.79 2.34
C ILE A 155 22.46 -5.16 3.82
N GLU A 156 22.48 -4.15 4.68
CA GLU A 156 22.28 -4.35 6.11
C GLU A 156 20.78 -4.54 6.43
N GLN A 157 19.92 -3.77 5.74
CA GLN A 157 18.48 -3.83 5.91
C GLN A 157 17.75 -3.25 4.69
N VAL A 158 16.50 -3.69 4.50
CA VAL A 158 15.58 -3.12 3.53
C VAL A 158 14.56 -2.24 4.25
N VAL A 159 14.37 -1.02 3.80
CA VAL A 159 13.24 -0.18 4.26
C VAL A 159 12.19 -0.18 3.15
N ILE A 160 11.02 -0.77 3.42
CA ILE A 160 9.92 -0.77 2.46
C ILE A 160 9.00 0.40 2.77
N LEU A 161 8.90 1.35 1.85
CA LEU A 161 7.91 2.43 1.88
C LEU A 161 6.70 1.98 1.06
N GLY A 162 5.67 1.47 1.74
CA GLY A 162 4.47 0.94 1.10
C GLY A 162 3.34 1.97 1.08
N THR A 163 2.61 2.03 -0.04
CA THR A 163 1.33 2.74 -0.09
C THR A 163 0.39 2.20 0.97
N ASP A 164 -0.26 3.09 1.73
CA ASP A 164 -1.35 2.73 2.62
C ASP A 164 -2.67 3.35 2.18
N HIS A 165 -3.67 2.49 2.02
CA HIS A 165 -5.04 2.85 1.66
C HIS A 165 -5.97 2.90 2.87
N GLY A 166 -5.52 2.37 4.02
CA GLY A 166 -6.32 2.29 5.23
C GLY A 166 -6.56 3.66 5.86
N PRO A 167 -7.63 3.79 6.67
CA PRO A 167 -7.82 4.96 7.52
C PRO A 167 -6.74 4.97 8.60
N GLY A 168 -6.00 6.07 8.70
CA GLY A 168 -4.95 6.25 9.71
C GLY A 168 -4.84 7.73 10.09
N LEU A 169 -4.60 8.00 11.37
CA LEU A 169 -4.44 9.35 11.89
C LEU A 169 -2.97 9.79 11.85
N LEU A 170 -2.04 8.83 11.85
CA LEU A 170 -0.60 9.08 11.83
C LEU A 170 -0.02 8.98 10.41
N PRO A 171 1.03 9.76 10.09
CA PRO A 171 1.63 9.78 8.75
C PRO A 171 2.21 8.42 8.35
N TYR A 172 2.75 7.70 9.34
CA TYR A 172 3.39 6.41 9.15
C TYR A 172 2.90 5.38 10.16
N ALA A 173 2.91 4.11 9.77
CA ALA A 173 2.69 2.98 10.67
C ALA A 173 3.71 1.88 10.40
N LEU A 174 4.26 1.30 11.45
CA LEU A 174 5.32 0.28 11.38
C LEU A 174 4.90 -0.97 12.15
N THR A 175 5.55 -2.10 11.87
CA THR A 175 5.45 -3.32 12.68
C THR A 175 6.83 -3.94 12.88
N GLY A 176 7.02 -4.57 14.04
CA GLY A 176 8.21 -5.38 14.35
C GLY A 176 8.05 -6.86 13.99
N LYS A 177 6.90 -7.24 13.42
CA LYS A 177 6.59 -8.63 13.12
C LYS A 177 7.37 -9.07 11.88
N PRO A 178 8.07 -10.22 11.92
CA PRO A 178 8.61 -10.83 10.71
C PRO A 178 7.46 -11.27 9.81
N PHE A 179 7.66 -11.21 8.49
CA PHE A 179 6.63 -11.62 7.54
C PHE A 179 6.84 -13.08 7.15
N LEU A 180 5.73 -13.82 7.07
CA LEU A 180 5.70 -15.15 6.47
C LEU A 180 5.21 -15.06 5.03
N THR A 181 5.85 -15.82 4.16
CA THR A 181 5.40 -16.07 2.78
C THR A 181 5.38 -17.58 2.56
N PRO A 182 4.68 -18.09 1.54
CA PRO A 182 4.78 -19.51 1.19
C PRO A 182 6.22 -19.98 0.85
N LEU A 183 7.13 -19.06 0.48
CA LEU A 183 8.52 -19.38 0.17
C LEU A 183 9.44 -19.35 1.41
N GLY A 184 8.97 -18.86 2.55
CA GLY A 184 9.78 -18.72 3.76
C GLY A 184 9.52 -17.43 4.52
N ARG A 185 10.30 -17.26 5.60
CA ARG A 185 10.20 -16.14 6.54
C ARG A 185 11.18 -15.03 6.17
N VAL A 186 10.67 -13.80 6.07
CA VAL A 186 11.50 -12.59 5.95
C VAL A 186 11.68 -11.96 7.33
N PRO A 187 12.93 -11.77 7.80
CA PRO A 187 13.19 -11.21 9.12
C PRO A 187 12.77 -9.74 9.20
N ALA A 188 12.33 -9.31 10.39
CA ALA A 188 12.08 -7.90 10.67
C ALA A 188 13.36 -7.19 11.14
N ALA A 189 13.54 -5.93 10.77
CA ALA A 189 14.64 -5.08 11.21
C ALA A 189 14.42 -4.55 12.65
N THR A 190 14.33 -5.47 13.62
CA THR A 190 13.95 -5.17 15.01
C THR A 190 14.89 -4.19 15.70
N GLU A 191 16.19 -4.22 15.37
CA GLU A 191 17.17 -3.28 15.92
C GLU A 191 16.92 -1.84 15.46
N LEU A 192 16.67 -1.64 14.15
CA LEU A 192 16.33 -0.33 13.60
C LEU A 192 14.99 0.16 14.16
N LEU A 193 13.98 -0.71 14.19
CA LEU A 193 12.67 -0.37 14.75
C LEU A 193 12.77 0.07 16.22
N GLY A 194 13.48 -0.71 17.06
CA GLY A 194 13.65 -0.36 18.47
C GLY A 194 14.42 0.96 18.67
N ALA A 195 15.39 1.26 17.80
CA ALA A 195 16.07 2.55 17.80
C ALA A 195 15.16 3.71 17.41
N LEU A 196 14.26 3.49 16.45
CA LEU A 196 13.30 4.47 15.98
C LEU A 196 12.19 4.72 17.02
N GLU A 197 11.64 3.67 17.63
CA GLU A 197 10.60 3.76 18.66
C GLU A 197 11.05 4.60 19.86
N ARG A 198 12.31 4.45 20.30
CA ARG A 198 12.90 5.30 21.37
C ARG A 198 12.89 6.79 21.03
N ARG A 199 12.96 7.15 19.76
CA ARG A 199 12.94 8.54 19.27
C ARG A 199 11.53 9.01 18.94
N VAL A 200 10.66 8.09 18.54
CA VAL A 200 9.32 8.34 17.99
C VAL A 200 8.34 7.34 18.59
N GLY A 201 7.87 7.62 19.81
CA GLY A 201 7.05 6.68 20.60
C GLY A 201 5.62 6.41 20.09
N TRP A 202 5.28 6.85 18.88
CA TRP A 202 3.99 6.56 18.26
C TRP A 202 4.07 5.57 17.09
N VAL A 203 5.26 5.15 16.65
CA VAL A 203 5.43 4.35 15.41
C VAL A 203 4.69 3.02 15.38
N LEU A 204 4.38 2.45 16.56
CA LEU A 204 3.61 1.21 16.71
C LEU A 204 2.13 1.44 17.13
N ARG A 205 1.67 2.69 17.27
CA ARG A 205 0.29 2.96 17.73
C ARG A 205 -0.78 2.48 16.76
N GLU A 206 -0.47 2.47 15.48
CA GLU A 206 -1.38 2.00 14.43
C GLU A 206 -0.81 0.75 13.73
N GLU A 207 -0.11 -0.12 14.48
CA GLU A 207 0.51 -1.34 13.95
C GLU A 207 -0.50 -2.22 13.19
N ILE A 208 -1.77 -2.23 13.62
CA ILE A 208 -2.89 -2.93 12.98
C ILE A 208 -3.04 -2.64 11.47
N ARG A 209 -2.58 -1.47 11.00
CA ARG A 209 -2.58 -1.12 9.56
C ARG A 209 -1.77 -2.11 8.72
N HIS A 210 -0.82 -2.85 9.33
CA HIS A 210 -0.06 -3.90 8.66
C HIS A 210 -0.83 -5.22 8.46
N ARG A 211 -2.02 -5.38 9.06
CA ARG A 211 -2.83 -6.59 8.88
C ARG A 211 -3.16 -6.82 7.40
N ASP A 212 -3.57 -5.77 6.70
CA ASP A 212 -4.07 -5.85 5.32
C ASP A 212 -3.15 -5.12 4.31
N ALA A 213 -1.89 -4.91 4.69
CA ALA A 213 -0.90 -4.14 3.92
C ALA A 213 -0.43 -4.84 2.63
N ILE A 214 -1.23 -4.72 1.56
CA ILE A 214 -0.94 -5.32 0.25
C ILE A 214 0.41 -4.87 -0.30
N SER A 215 0.70 -3.57 -0.23
CA SER A 215 1.92 -2.97 -0.77
C SER A 215 3.20 -3.52 -0.11
N ILE A 216 3.14 -3.83 1.18
CA ILE A 216 4.24 -4.44 1.93
C ILE A 216 4.33 -5.94 1.65
N GLU A 217 3.21 -6.67 1.72
CA GLU A 217 3.22 -8.12 1.54
C GLU A 217 3.75 -8.52 0.16
N LEU A 218 3.31 -7.87 -0.92
CA LEU A 218 3.79 -8.18 -2.27
C LEU A 218 5.27 -7.84 -2.43
N ALA A 219 5.75 -6.74 -1.83
CA ALA A 219 7.18 -6.41 -1.83
C ALA A 219 8.01 -7.48 -1.09
N VAL A 220 7.53 -7.96 0.06
CA VAL A 220 8.16 -9.04 0.82
C VAL A 220 8.22 -10.35 0.03
N VAL A 221 7.15 -10.72 -0.67
CA VAL A 221 7.15 -11.93 -1.54
C VAL A 221 8.22 -11.82 -2.63
N VAL A 222 8.36 -10.65 -3.26
CA VAL A 222 9.40 -10.42 -4.26
C VAL A 222 10.79 -10.45 -3.63
N LEU A 223 11.01 -9.83 -2.48
CA LEU A 223 12.29 -9.86 -1.76
C LEU A 223 12.69 -11.28 -1.38
N GLN A 224 11.75 -12.10 -0.89
CA GLN A 224 11.98 -13.51 -0.57
C GLN A 224 12.37 -14.31 -1.82
N HIS A 225 11.77 -14.04 -2.99
CA HIS A 225 12.18 -14.65 -4.26
C HIS A 225 13.60 -14.24 -4.67
N LEU A 226 13.95 -12.97 -4.52
CA LEU A 226 15.25 -12.44 -4.96
C LEU A 226 16.42 -12.90 -4.09
N TYR A 227 16.23 -12.99 -2.77
CA TYR A 227 17.30 -13.21 -1.81
C TYR A 227 17.20 -14.53 -1.05
N GLY A 228 16.05 -15.20 -1.08
CA GLY A 228 15.81 -16.45 -0.36
C GLY A 228 16.09 -16.33 1.13
N ASP A 229 16.73 -17.34 1.71
CA ASP A 229 17.13 -17.37 3.13
C ASP A 229 18.15 -16.27 3.51
N ARG A 230 18.77 -15.62 2.52
CA ARG A 230 19.69 -14.50 2.73
C ARG A 230 19.00 -13.13 2.63
N CYS A 231 17.66 -13.09 2.61
CA CYS A 231 16.93 -11.83 2.58
C CYS A 231 17.31 -10.95 3.79
N PRO A 232 17.79 -9.72 3.57
CA PRO A 232 18.10 -8.81 4.68
C PRO A 232 16.83 -8.50 5.50
N PRO A 233 16.99 -8.12 6.79
CA PRO A 233 15.88 -7.69 7.62
C PRO A 233 15.10 -6.51 7.02
N VAL A 234 13.78 -6.56 7.13
CA VAL A 234 12.86 -5.56 6.57
C VAL A 234 12.30 -4.67 7.67
N LEU A 235 12.37 -3.35 7.47
CA LEU A 235 11.54 -2.37 8.17
C LEU A 235 10.36 -1.97 7.26
N PRO A 236 9.14 -2.43 7.53
CA PRO A 236 7.96 -2.04 6.76
C PRO A 236 7.40 -0.71 7.28
N VAL A 237 7.27 0.28 6.39
CA VAL A 237 6.72 1.60 6.68
C VAL A 237 5.54 1.84 5.76
N LEU A 238 4.34 1.86 6.34
CA LEU A 238 3.13 2.26 5.62
C LEU A 238 3.04 3.77 5.57
N CYS A 239 2.87 4.33 4.37
CA CYS A 239 2.79 5.76 4.12
C CYS A 239 1.33 6.13 3.82
N GLY A 240 0.67 6.75 4.81
CA GLY A 240 -0.73 7.18 4.69
C GLY A 240 -0.89 8.57 4.09
N SER A 241 -2.11 8.92 3.67
CA SER A 241 -2.42 10.25 3.10
C SER A 241 -2.07 11.42 4.03
N THR A 242 -2.09 11.20 5.34
CA THR A 242 -1.67 12.16 6.37
C THR A 242 -0.19 12.57 6.25
N ALA A 243 0.68 11.76 5.63
CA ALA A 243 2.06 12.13 5.31
C ALA A 243 2.17 13.27 4.27
N LEU A 244 1.11 13.49 3.49
CA LEU A 244 0.99 14.61 2.55
C LEU A 244 0.41 15.88 3.20
N SER A 245 -0.16 15.78 4.41
CA SER A 245 -0.77 16.93 5.10
C SER A 245 0.29 17.89 5.63
N SER A 246 0.02 19.18 5.53
CA SER A 246 0.95 20.24 5.91
C SER A 246 0.75 20.78 7.32
N GLU A 247 -0.35 20.51 8.02
CA GLU A 247 -0.62 21.19 9.30
C GLU A 247 -0.76 20.21 10.48
N ASP A 248 -1.77 19.33 10.48
CA ASP A 248 -2.09 18.54 11.68
C ASP A 248 -1.06 17.45 12.03
N GLN A 249 -0.31 16.95 11.04
CA GLN A 249 0.63 15.83 11.20
C GLN A 249 2.07 16.19 10.81
N GLN A 250 2.35 17.47 10.57
CA GLN A 250 3.67 17.93 10.13
C GLN A 250 4.76 17.58 11.15
N ASP A 251 4.58 17.95 12.42
CA ASP A 251 5.56 17.70 13.48
C ASP A 251 5.82 16.20 13.68
N ALA A 252 4.76 15.37 13.65
CA ALA A 252 4.89 13.93 13.75
C ALA A 252 5.72 13.39 12.58
N ARG A 253 5.35 13.76 11.35
CA ARG A 253 6.03 13.36 10.13
C ARG A 253 7.52 13.73 10.14
N GLU A 254 7.83 15.00 10.38
CA GLU A 254 9.22 15.49 10.35
C GLU A 254 10.07 14.83 11.42
N ARG A 255 9.52 14.63 12.62
CA ARG A 255 10.21 13.90 13.69
C ARG A 255 10.53 12.46 13.29
N PHE A 256 9.60 11.79 12.60
CA PHE A 256 9.83 10.45 12.06
C PHE A 256 10.90 10.45 10.98
N GLU A 257 10.76 11.31 9.98
CA GLU A 257 11.67 11.41 8.83
C GLU A 257 13.10 11.72 9.28
N LEU A 258 13.27 12.66 10.20
CA LEU A 258 14.57 12.98 10.80
C LEU A 258 15.14 11.81 11.59
N ALA A 259 14.32 11.13 12.39
CA ALA A 259 14.77 10.01 13.21
C ALA A 259 15.18 8.80 12.36
N LEU A 260 14.38 8.43 11.35
CA LEU A 260 14.69 7.32 10.45
C LEU A 260 15.86 7.66 9.53
N GLY A 261 15.87 8.86 8.94
CA GLY A 261 16.96 9.33 8.09
C GLY A 261 18.31 9.26 8.81
N SER A 262 18.40 9.79 10.03
CA SER A 262 19.64 9.72 10.83
C SER A 262 20.02 8.32 11.32
N LEU A 263 19.08 7.38 11.43
CA LEU A 263 19.37 5.99 11.79
C LEU A 263 19.82 5.14 10.59
N CYS A 264 19.52 5.61 9.38
CA CYS A 264 19.90 5.01 8.11
C CYS A 264 21.12 5.70 7.45
N GLU A 265 21.53 6.85 7.97
CA GLU A 265 22.71 7.60 7.51
C GLU A 265 23.96 6.71 7.58
N ASP A 266 24.77 6.72 6.51
CA ASP A 266 25.98 5.91 6.32
C ASP A 266 25.81 4.38 6.44
N ARG A 267 24.58 3.86 6.41
CA ARG A 267 24.30 2.42 6.46
C ARG A 267 23.91 1.87 5.08
N PRO A 268 24.25 0.62 4.76
CA PRO A 268 23.84 -0.04 3.51
C PRO A 268 22.34 -0.39 3.53
N VAL A 269 21.49 0.61 3.29
CA VAL A 269 20.03 0.45 3.21
C VAL A 269 19.57 0.29 1.77
N LEU A 270 18.77 -0.74 1.49
CA LEU A 270 18.00 -0.81 0.25
C LEU A 270 16.61 -0.23 0.48
N TRP A 271 16.30 0.88 -0.18
CA TRP A 271 15.00 1.55 -0.13
C TRP A 271 14.05 0.97 -1.15
N TRP A 272 12.99 0.29 -0.71
CA TRP A 272 11.98 -0.30 -1.57
C TRP A 272 10.71 0.54 -1.54
N VAL A 273 10.50 1.38 -2.54
CA VAL A 273 9.27 2.16 -2.69
C VAL A 273 8.24 1.29 -3.38
N SER A 274 7.34 0.71 -2.61
CA SER A 274 6.24 -0.13 -3.10
C SER A 274 5.02 0.73 -3.36
N ALA A 275 4.87 1.19 -4.60
CA ALA A 275 3.87 2.18 -4.98
C ALA A 275 3.35 1.97 -6.41
N GLU A 276 2.05 2.23 -6.59
CA GLU A 276 1.40 2.42 -7.90
C GLU A 276 1.03 3.90 -8.10
N LEU A 277 0.65 4.29 -9.30
CA LEU A 277 0.38 5.70 -9.67
C LEU A 277 -1.13 6.00 -9.64
N GLY A 278 -1.75 6.31 -10.77
CA GLY A 278 -3.20 6.52 -10.85
C GLY A 278 -4.01 5.21 -10.86
N HIS A 279 -5.07 5.15 -10.06
CA HIS A 279 -6.14 4.15 -10.18
C HIS A 279 -7.38 4.84 -10.73
N ALA A 280 -7.87 4.41 -11.90
CA ALA A 280 -8.91 5.13 -12.61
C ALA A 280 -9.98 4.20 -13.19
N GLY A 281 -11.21 4.72 -13.31
CA GLY A 281 -12.37 4.01 -13.83
C GLY A 281 -13.27 3.33 -12.79
N PRO A 282 -14.42 2.80 -13.24
CA PRO A 282 -15.43 2.17 -12.39
C PRO A 282 -14.92 1.07 -11.45
N ALA A 283 -13.90 0.31 -11.85
CA ALA A 283 -13.27 -0.72 -10.98
C ALA A 283 -12.76 -0.16 -9.64
N PHE A 284 -12.49 1.14 -9.55
CA PHE A 284 -12.03 1.84 -8.35
C PHE A 284 -13.06 2.81 -7.78
N GLY A 285 -14.34 2.66 -8.15
CA GLY A 285 -15.42 3.57 -7.73
C GLY A 285 -15.28 4.97 -8.34
N ARG A 286 -14.69 5.09 -9.53
CA ARG A 286 -14.48 6.37 -10.24
C ARG A 286 -15.36 6.46 -11.50
N PRO A 287 -15.60 7.67 -12.03
CA PRO A 287 -16.33 7.83 -13.29
C PRO A 287 -15.65 7.09 -14.46
N PRO A 288 -16.42 6.70 -15.50
CA PRO A 288 -15.87 6.13 -16.73
C PRO A 288 -14.69 6.92 -17.29
N LEU A 289 -13.67 6.18 -17.76
CA LEU A 289 -12.46 6.79 -18.30
C LEU A 289 -12.71 7.21 -19.76
N HIS A 290 -12.63 8.51 -20.02
CA HIS A 290 -12.64 9.08 -21.37
C HIS A 290 -11.22 9.43 -21.81
N ASP A 291 -11.00 9.60 -23.11
CA ASP A 291 -9.66 9.82 -23.67
C ASP A 291 -8.93 11.01 -23.03
N LEU A 292 -9.65 12.12 -22.76
CA LEU A 292 -9.09 13.28 -22.08
C LEU A 292 -8.59 12.94 -20.66
N HIS A 293 -9.42 12.26 -19.86
CA HIS A 293 -9.03 11.83 -18.51
C HIS A 293 -7.83 10.88 -18.53
N ARG A 294 -7.69 10.05 -19.57
CA ARG A 294 -6.55 9.14 -19.73
C ARG A 294 -5.25 9.93 -19.98
N VAL A 295 -5.29 10.96 -20.83
CA VAL A 295 -4.14 11.83 -21.10
C VAL A 295 -3.74 12.61 -19.85
N GLU A 296 -4.69 13.21 -19.14
CA GLU A 296 -4.44 13.95 -17.90
C GLU A 296 -3.83 13.06 -16.81
N LEU A 297 -4.33 11.83 -16.68
CA LEU A 297 -3.81 10.85 -15.74
C LEU A 297 -2.38 10.45 -16.09
N GLN A 298 -2.10 10.13 -17.36
CA GLN A 298 -0.76 9.77 -17.82
C GLN A 298 0.24 10.91 -17.62
N ASP A 299 -0.17 12.16 -17.85
CA ASP A 299 0.65 13.33 -17.61
C ASP A 299 0.95 13.53 -16.12
N ARG A 300 -0.06 13.44 -15.25
CA ARG A 300 0.14 13.49 -13.78
C ARG A 300 1.11 12.39 -13.31
N ASP A 301 0.90 11.17 -13.77
CA ASP A 301 1.70 10.01 -13.43
C ASP A 301 3.17 10.19 -13.89
N ALA A 302 3.38 10.72 -15.10
CA ALA A 302 4.71 11.05 -15.59
C ALA A 302 5.39 12.16 -14.77
N GLN A 303 4.63 13.18 -14.35
CA GLN A 303 5.15 14.25 -13.50
C GLN A 303 5.52 13.74 -12.10
N LEU A 304 4.73 12.84 -11.51
CA LEU A 304 5.02 12.20 -10.22
C LEU A 304 6.33 11.41 -10.27
N VAL A 305 6.48 10.55 -11.29
CA VAL A 305 7.70 9.77 -11.48
C VAL A 305 8.88 10.71 -11.68
N ALA A 306 8.76 11.71 -12.55
CA ALA A 306 9.83 12.67 -12.80
C ALA A 306 10.24 13.47 -11.54
N ALA A 307 9.29 13.81 -10.66
CA ALA A 307 9.57 14.46 -9.39
C ALA A 307 10.31 13.52 -8.42
N LEU A 308 9.91 12.24 -8.33
CA LEU A 308 10.67 11.24 -7.55
C LEU A 308 12.10 11.09 -8.07
N LEU A 309 12.32 11.02 -9.37
CA LEU A 309 13.69 10.82 -9.90
C LEU A 309 14.64 11.98 -9.57
N ARG A 310 14.10 13.16 -9.27
CA ARG A 310 14.84 14.38 -8.92
C ARG A 310 14.87 14.68 -7.41
N GLY A 311 14.15 13.93 -6.58
CA GLY A 311 14.00 14.24 -5.15
C GLY A 311 13.18 15.51 -4.88
N ASP A 312 12.21 15.82 -5.74
CA ASP A 312 11.37 17.01 -5.62
C ASP A 312 10.11 16.71 -4.79
N ASP A 313 10.26 16.72 -3.46
CA ASP A 313 9.18 16.37 -2.53
C ASP A 313 8.00 17.37 -2.58
N ALA A 314 8.29 18.66 -2.75
CA ALA A 314 7.28 19.70 -2.88
C ALA A 314 6.38 19.43 -4.09
N LYS A 315 6.97 19.10 -5.26
CA LYS A 315 6.20 18.76 -6.45
C LYS A 315 5.44 17.45 -6.31
N LEU A 316 6.01 16.45 -5.63
CA LEU A 316 5.30 15.20 -5.33
C LEU A 316 4.05 15.44 -4.49
N VAL A 317 4.15 16.25 -3.43
CA VAL A 317 3.01 16.59 -2.56
C VAL A 317 1.94 17.38 -3.32
N GLU A 318 2.35 18.36 -4.12
CA GLU A 318 1.46 19.14 -4.98
C GLU A 318 0.65 18.21 -5.90
N LEU A 319 1.32 17.31 -6.62
CA LEU A 319 0.69 16.40 -7.59
C LEU A 319 -0.16 15.32 -6.92
N ALA A 320 0.29 14.78 -5.79
CA ALA A 320 -0.43 13.74 -5.04
C ALA A 320 -1.75 14.28 -4.45
N ARG A 321 -1.76 15.54 -4.03
CA ARG A 321 -2.95 16.22 -3.47
C ARG A 321 -3.84 16.86 -4.53
N ARG A 322 -3.40 16.93 -5.79
CA ARG A 322 -4.16 17.55 -6.87
C ARG A 322 -5.48 16.81 -7.07
N GLU A 323 -6.58 17.54 -6.92
CA GLU A 323 -7.92 17.02 -7.20
C GLU A 323 -8.04 16.59 -8.66
N HIS A 324 -8.70 15.45 -8.85
CA HIS A 324 -8.92 14.86 -10.16
C HIS A 324 -10.16 13.97 -10.11
N ALA A 325 -10.95 13.93 -11.18
CA ALA A 325 -12.19 13.14 -11.23
C ALA A 325 -11.94 11.63 -11.02
N GLN A 326 -10.74 11.16 -11.38
CA GLN A 326 -10.31 9.77 -11.16
C GLN A 326 -9.71 9.53 -9.77
N GLY A 327 -9.70 10.52 -8.87
CA GLY A 327 -9.13 10.41 -7.54
C GLY A 327 -7.63 10.75 -7.47
N PRO A 328 -7.04 10.72 -6.27
CA PRO A 328 -5.64 11.05 -6.04
C PRO A 328 -4.69 10.01 -6.65
N ALA A 329 -3.39 10.31 -6.65
CA ALA A 329 -2.38 9.31 -6.99
C ALA A 329 -2.18 8.36 -5.80
N SER A 330 -2.44 7.06 -6.04
CA SER A 330 -2.44 6.00 -5.02
C SER A 330 -1.15 6.00 -4.19
N GLY A 331 0.01 5.92 -4.84
CA GLY A 331 1.31 5.90 -4.19
C GLY A 331 1.89 7.24 -3.78
N GLY A 332 1.16 8.35 -3.97
CA GLY A 332 1.64 9.70 -3.67
C GLY A 332 2.36 9.84 -2.31
N PRO A 333 1.77 9.36 -1.19
CA PRO A 333 2.43 9.40 0.12
C PRO A 333 3.76 8.65 0.18
N ALA A 334 3.84 7.45 -0.40
CA ALA A 334 5.05 6.64 -0.41
C ALA A 334 6.16 7.28 -1.27
N LEU A 335 5.78 7.86 -2.43
CA LEU A 335 6.70 8.60 -3.28
C LEU A 335 7.26 9.84 -2.57
N ALA A 336 6.40 10.62 -1.90
CA ALA A 336 6.82 11.80 -1.14
C ALA A 336 7.73 11.43 0.04
N ALA A 337 7.38 10.36 0.79
CA ALA A 337 8.23 9.84 1.86
C ALA A 337 9.60 9.40 1.33
N ALA A 338 9.64 8.75 0.16
CA ALA A 338 10.90 8.34 -0.46
C ALA A 338 11.79 9.55 -0.77
N ALA A 339 11.25 10.60 -1.40
CA ALA A 339 12.01 11.80 -1.73
C ALA A 339 12.60 12.50 -0.50
N ARG A 340 11.96 12.39 0.68
CA ARG A 340 12.41 12.99 1.94
C ARG A 340 13.41 12.12 2.72
N LEU A 341 13.31 10.79 2.59
CA LEU A 341 14.11 9.82 3.35
C LEU A 341 15.37 9.35 2.61
N LEU A 342 15.35 9.37 1.27
CA LEU A 342 16.50 8.96 0.48
C LEU A 342 17.68 9.92 0.69
N PRO A 343 18.93 9.43 0.57
CA PRO A 343 20.13 10.25 0.73
C PRO A 343 20.11 11.51 -0.15
N PRO A 344 20.45 12.70 0.39
CA PRO A 344 20.47 13.93 -0.38
C PRO A 344 21.31 13.81 -1.66
N GLY A 345 20.73 14.17 -2.80
CA GLY A 345 21.41 14.12 -4.10
C GLY A 345 21.43 12.75 -4.78
N TYR A 346 20.60 11.80 -4.33
CA TYR A 346 20.35 10.57 -5.08
C TYR A 346 19.89 10.88 -6.51
N ARG A 347 20.08 9.92 -7.42
CA ARG A 347 19.64 10.05 -8.82
C ARG A 347 18.70 8.93 -9.20
N GLY A 348 17.54 9.26 -9.76
CA GLY A 348 16.63 8.28 -10.33
C GLY A 348 16.93 7.96 -11.79
N GLU A 349 16.85 6.67 -12.14
CA GLU A 349 16.81 6.15 -13.50
C GLU A 349 15.42 5.54 -13.75
N LEU A 350 14.65 6.13 -14.66
CA LEU A 350 13.39 5.51 -15.11
C LEU A 350 13.72 4.24 -15.89
N VAL A 351 13.17 3.10 -15.45
CA VAL A 351 13.23 1.86 -16.21
C VAL A 351 12.12 1.88 -17.25
N ARG A 352 10.87 2.00 -16.79
CA ARG A 352 9.69 2.12 -17.65
C ARG A 352 8.50 2.60 -16.84
N GLN A 353 7.63 3.37 -17.49
CA GLN A 353 6.30 3.72 -16.99
C GLN A 353 5.26 3.15 -17.96
N THR A 354 4.20 2.57 -17.43
CA THR A 354 3.12 1.96 -18.22
C THR A 354 1.85 1.85 -17.40
N SER A 355 0.84 1.14 -17.90
CA SER A 355 -0.39 0.86 -17.16
C SER A 355 -0.93 -0.52 -17.52
N TYR A 356 -1.77 -1.08 -16.67
CA TYR A 356 -2.55 -2.28 -16.97
C TYR A 356 -4.04 -2.07 -16.69
N GLU A 357 -4.88 -2.87 -17.34
CA GLU A 357 -6.33 -2.89 -17.07
C GLU A 357 -6.60 -3.63 -15.76
N ALA A 358 -7.42 -3.04 -14.90
CA ALA A 358 -7.78 -3.58 -13.60
C ALA A 358 -8.41 -4.98 -13.76
N PRO A 359 -8.10 -5.93 -12.85
CA PRO A 359 -8.75 -7.22 -12.86
C PRO A 359 -10.23 -7.08 -12.48
N GLY A 360 -11.11 -7.80 -13.17
CA GLY A 360 -12.54 -7.82 -12.88
C GLY A 360 -13.43 -7.58 -14.11
N SER A 361 -14.73 -7.42 -13.87
CA SER A 361 -15.71 -7.11 -14.91
C SER A 361 -15.83 -5.62 -15.21
N ASP A 362 -15.55 -4.78 -14.21
CA ASP A 362 -15.64 -3.33 -14.34
C ASP A 362 -14.35 -2.77 -14.99
N PRO A 363 -14.48 -1.82 -15.93
CA PRO A 363 -13.32 -1.23 -16.57
C PRO A 363 -12.53 -0.37 -15.58
N GLY A 364 -11.20 -0.42 -15.68
CA GLY A 364 -10.33 0.43 -14.89
C GLY A 364 -8.88 0.29 -15.30
N VAL A 365 -8.07 1.29 -14.97
CA VAL A 365 -6.66 1.36 -15.35
C VAL A 365 -5.82 1.66 -14.12
N VAL A 366 -4.69 0.97 -14.01
CA VAL A 366 -3.68 1.19 -12.98
C VAL A 366 -2.39 1.65 -13.64
N GLY A 367 -1.95 2.87 -13.32
CA GLY A 367 -0.64 3.38 -13.70
C GLY A 367 0.46 2.76 -12.84
N ILE A 368 1.55 2.33 -13.47
CA ILE A 368 2.72 1.74 -12.80
C ILE A 368 4.02 2.29 -13.37
N ALA A 369 5.05 2.36 -12.53
CA ALA A 369 6.39 2.67 -12.96
C ALA A 369 7.41 1.81 -12.23
N GLY A 370 8.51 1.54 -12.93
CA GLY A 370 9.71 0.93 -12.40
C GLY A 370 10.84 1.93 -12.49
N ALA A 371 11.56 2.16 -11.41
CA ALA A 371 12.74 3.02 -11.41
C ALA A 371 13.82 2.47 -10.49
N ARG A 372 15.08 2.75 -10.84
CA ARG A 372 16.24 2.52 -9.96
C ARG A 372 16.68 3.85 -9.35
N LEU A 373 17.03 3.84 -8.08
CA LEU A 373 17.46 5.00 -7.32
C LEU A 373 18.91 4.78 -6.92
N HIS A 374 19.80 5.65 -7.39
CA HIS A 374 21.23 5.51 -7.24
C HIS A 374 21.77 6.43 -6.17
N ALA A 375 22.77 5.94 -5.43
CA ALA A 375 23.55 6.74 -4.50
C ALA A 375 24.08 8.01 -5.19
N PRO A 376 24.20 9.12 -4.45
CA PRO A 376 24.86 10.32 -4.96
C PRO A 376 26.24 9.96 -5.53
N SER A 377 26.61 10.54 -6.67
CA SER A 377 27.98 10.41 -7.17
C SER A 377 28.94 10.96 -6.11
N ALA A 378 29.98 10.19 -5.75
CA ALA A 378 31.06 10.70 -4.90
C ALA A 378 31.62 11.97 -5.56
N ARG A 379 31.65 13.08 -4.81
CA ARG A 379 32.22 14.35 -5.26
C ARG A 379 33.74 14.31 -5.28
#